data_AF-A0A8J2N686-F1
#
_entry.id   AF-A0A8J2N686-F1
#
_cell.length_a   1.000
_cell.length_b   1.000
_cell.length_c   1.000
_cell.angle_alpha   90.00
_cell.angle_beta   90.00
_cell.angle_gamma   90.00
#
_symmetry.space_group_name_H-M   'P 1'
#
loop_
_entity.id
_entity.type
_entity.pdbx_description
1 polymer ?
#
loop_
_entity_poly.entity_id
_entity_poly.type
_entity_poly.pdbx_seq_one_letter_code
_entity_poly.pdbx_strand_id
1 'polypeptide(L)'
;MRFSASAVALAAISFTSALPTNTYSSTPTNCTTPIPSSTSCSSATPTPQPGKPSCPPLPDCNTSCPPPPACNTSCPTPPPTTPCGKPTCSNIIKPTVTSLYEVWTGAVRHNTANGKVFKDGKTTDITTLLTFDFPPESAGKTCSFHFDLASDASAKVSGTIQFDVFTSLAPATGNTSSWPSGNLRDQHLGRMTAQRGGAATWVSGFPALGQGFPCPAGKTYGGELVGVGDADFIEWLAGPSGASIQWC
;
A
#
# COMPACT_ATOMS: atom_id res chain seq x y z
N MET A 1 -8.96 -32.03 47.85
CA MET A 1 -8.91 -30.60 47.50
C MET A 1 -9.38 -30.47 46.06
N ARG A 2 -10.54 -29.87 45.82
CA ARG A 2 -11.10 -29.65 44.47
C ARG A 2 -10.80 -28.21 44.08
N PHE A 3 -10.01 -27.99 43.03
CA PHE A 3 -9.84 -26.66 42.46
C PHE A 3 -10.88 -26.46 41.36
N SER A 4 -11.76 -25.50 41.59
CA SER A 4 -12.75 -25.00 40.64
C SER A 4 -12.04 -24.08 39.66
N ALA A 5 -12.01 -24.46 38.37
CA ALA A 5 -11.53 -23.59 37.30
C ALA A 5 -12.72 -22.75 36.79
N SER A 6 -12.79 -21.48 37.20
CA SER A 6 -13.68 -20.51 36.59
C SER A 6 -13.15 -20.14 35.21
N ALA A 7 -13.83 -20.61 34.17
CA ALA A 7 -13.62 -20.14 32.81
C ALA A 7 -14.12 -18.70 32.68
N VAL A 8 -13.20 -17.75 32.49
CA VAL A 8 -13.53 -16.40 32.06
C VAL A 8 -13.76 -16.46 30.56
N ALA A 9 -15.03 -16.38 30.14
CA ALA A 9 -15.39 -16.23 28.74
C ALA A 9 -14.98 -14.82 28.28
N LEU A 10 -13.90 -14.72 27.50
CA LEU A 10 -13.64 -13.52 26.71
C LEU A 10 -14.60 -13.52 25.52
N ALA A 11 -15.54 -12.58 25.53
CA ALA A 11 -16.34 -12.25 24.37
C ALA A 11 -15.42 -11.74 23.26
N ALA A 12 -15.34 -12.47 22.14
CA ALA A 12 -14.75 -11.98 20.92
C ALA A 12 -15.62 -10.83 20.39
N ILE A 13 -15.14 -9.60 20.52
CA ILE A 13 -15.74 -8.45 19.86
C ILE A 13 -15.33 -8.57 18.39
N SER A 14 -16.25 -9.07 17.55
CA SER A 14 -16.11 -9.02 16.10
C SER A 14 -16.15 -7.56 15.67
N PHE A 15 -15.00 -7.00 15.34
CA PHE A 15 -14.92 -5.69 14.71
C PHE A 15 -15.14 -5.85 13.21
N THR A 16 -16.24 -5.27 12.72
CA THR A 16 -16.48 -5.10 11.30
C THR A 16 -15.36 -4.24 10.71
N SER A 17 -14.61 -4.84 9.77
CA SER A 17 -13.70 -4.15 8.86
C SER A 17 -14.35 -2.86 8.35
N ALA A 18 -13.85 -1.71 8.80
CA ALA A 18 -14.24 -0.40 8.27
C ALA A 18 -13.45 -0.03 6.99
N LEU A 19 -12.70 -0.98 6.43
CA LEU A 19 -12.19 -0.87 5.06
C LEU A 19 -13.27 -1.45 4.13
N PRO A 20 -13.62 -0.75 3.03
CA PRO A 20 -14.67 -1.20 2.14
C PRO A 20 -14.32 -2.59 1.59
N THR A 21 -15.09 -3.59 2.00
CA THR A 21 -15.11 -4.89 1.33
C THR A 21 -15.69 -4.68 -0.06
N ASN A 22 -14.84 -4.47 -1.06
CA ASN A 22 -15.25 -4.55 -2.46
C ASN A 22 -15.53 -6.01 -2.79
N THR A 23 -16.80 -6.39 -2.71
CA THR A 23 -17.32 -7.62 -3.31
C THR A 23 -17.22 -7.47 -4.82
N TYR A 24 -16.18 -8.05 -5.42
CA TYR A 24 -16.12 -8.23 -6.87
C TYR A 24 -17.18 -9.26 -7.29
N SER A 25 -18.25 -8.76 -7.90
CA SER A 25 -19.18 -9.59 -8.66
C SER A 25 -18.50 -9.98 -9.97
N SER A 26 -18.03 -11.22 -10.06
CA SER A 26 -17.49 -11.79 -11.29
C SER A 26 -18.64 -12.07 -12.27
N THR A 27 -18.89 -11.13 -13.18
CA THR A 27 -19.65 -11.40 -14.41
C THR A 27 -18.64 -11.49 -15.57
N PRO A 28 -18.56 -12.62 -16.31
CA PRO A 28 -17.63 -12.74 -17.41
C PRO A 28 -18.20 -12.04 -18.65
N THR A 29 -17.56 -10.97 -19.10
CA THR A 29 -17.82 -10.40 -20.43
C THR A 29 -16.64 -10.72 -21.35
N ASN A 30 -16.83 -11.73 -22.19
CA ASN A 30 -15.97 -12.03 -23.33
C ASN A 30 -16.08 -10.90 -24.36
N CYS A 31 -14.99 -10.20 -24.62
CA CYS A 31 -14.75 -9.53 -25.90
C CYS A 31 -13.27 -9.67 -26.25
N THR A 32 -12.98 -10.64 -27.10
CA THR A 32 -11.68 -10.84 -27.73
C THR A 32 -11.66 -10.06 -29.05
N THR A 33 -10.80 -9.06 -29.17
CA THR A 33 -10.31 -8.59 -30.47
C THR A 33 -8.82 -8.25 -30.36
N PRO A 34 -7.99 -8.70 -31.32
CA PRO A 34 -6.54 -8.55 -31.25
C PRO A 34 -6.07 -7.17 -31.72
N ILE A 35 -5.02 -6.69 -31.04
CA ILE A 35 -4.25 -5.48 -31.38
C ILE A 35 -3.30 -5.83 -32.56
N PRO A 36 -3.28 -5.08 -33.67
CA PRO A 36 -2.17 -5.14 -34.60
C PRO A 36 -1.11 -4.09 -34.26
N SER A 37 0.13 -4.57 -34.15
CA SER A 37 1.36 -3.79 -34.10
C SER A 37 1.49 -2.89 -35.33
N SER A 38 1.91 -1.62 -35.14
CA SER A 38 2.27 -0.73 -36.24
C SER A 38 3.77 -0.44 -36.24
N THR A 39 4.41 -0.75 -37.37
CA THR A 39 5.76 -0.34 -37.75
C THR A 39 5.64 0.51 -39.01
N SER A 40 6.23 1.72 -38.94
CA SER A 40 6.76 2.60 -40.01
C SER A 40 5.98 2.86 -41.31
N CYS A 41 5.77 4.15 -41.59
CA CYS A 41 5.38 4.73 -42.87
C CYS A 41 6.50 4.67 -43.92
N SER A 42 6.16 4.36 -45.18
CA SER A 42 6.73 5.02 -46.37
C SER A 42 5.90 4.75 -47.64
N SER A 43 5.41 5.86 -48.19
CA SER A 43 5.02 6.23 -49.56
C SER A 43 5.10 5.20 -50.70
N ALA A 44 3.95 4.96 -51.35
CA ALA A 44 3.84 4.79 -52.82
C ALA A 44 2.40 5.08 -53.32
N THR A 45 2.33 5.73 -54.48
CA THR A 45 1.20 6.27 -55.26
C THR A 45 0.15 5.22 -55.70
N PRO A 46 -1.15 5.54 -55.83
CA PRO A 46 -2.21 4.56 -56.11
C PRO A 46 -2.53 4.36 -57.60
N THR A 47 -2.79 3.12 -58.00
CA THR A 47 -3.50 2.73 -59.23
C THR A 47 -4.89 2.16 -58.87
N PRO A 48 -5.96 2.43 -59.64
CA PRO A 48 -7.33 2.11 -59.22
C PRO A 48 -7.78 0.71 -59.65
N GLN A 49 -8.44 -0.02 -58.75
CA GLN A 49 -9.27 -1.19 -59.10
C GLN A 49 -10.67 -1.06 -58.47
N PRO A 50 -11.74 -1.48 -59.17
CA PRO A 50 -13.12 -1.14 -58.84
C PRO A 50 -13.78 -2.16 -57.91
N GLY A 51 -14.66 -1.70 -57.02
CA GLY A 51 -15.63 -2.57 -56.33
C GLY A 51 -15.72 -2.48 -54.81
N LYS A 52 -15.52 -1.31 -54.17
CA LYS A 52 -15.82 -1.13 -52.74
C LYS A 52 -16.81 0.03 -52.51
N PRO A 53 -17.86 -0.13 -51.68
CA PRO A 53 -18.76 0.97 -51.33
C PRO A 53 -18.00 2.09 -50.62
N SER A 54 -18.13 3.30 -51.13
CA SER A 54 -17.49 4.52 -50.64
C SER A 54 -18.16 5.05 -49.37
N CYS A 55 -17.36 5.44 -48.36
CA CYS A 55 -17.81 6.35 -47.31
C CYS A 55 -18.12 7.73 -47.91
N PRO A 56 -19.11 8.48 -47.39
CA PRO A 56 -19.36 9.84 -47.82
C PRO A 56 -18.18 10.77 -47.46
N PRO A 57 -17.85 11.76 -48.31
CA PRO A 57 -16.78 12.71 -48.02
C PRO A 57 -17.17 13.65 -46.86
N LEU A 58 -16.18 13.99 -46.05
CA LEU A 58 -16.25 15.04 -45.03
C LEU A 58 -16.51 16.41 -45.71
N PRO A 59 -17.33 17.30 -45.14
CA PRO A 59 -17.55 18.62 -45.70
C PRO A 59 -16.31 19.51 -45.56
N ASP A 60 -15.85 20.02 -46.69
CA ASP A 60 -14.85 21.09 -46.79
C ASP A 60 -15.37 22.36 -46.12
N CYS A 61 -14.66 22.86 -45.11
CA CYS A 61 -14.82 24.23 -44.64
C CYS A 61 -13.85 25.13 -45.41
N ASN A 62 -14.27 25.63 -46.57
CA ASN A 62 -13.67 26.81 -47.17
C ASN A 62 -14.76 27.79 -47.62
N THR A 63 -14.51 29.08 -47.35
CA THR A 63 -15.31 30.29 -47.69
C THR A 63 -16.64 30.41 -46.93
N SER A 64 -16.89 31.39 -46.06
CA SER A 64 -16.49 32.79 -46.03
C SER A 64 -16.75 33.37 -44.63
N CYS A 65 -15.71 33.84 -43.95
CA CYS A 65 -15.86 34.77 -42.83
C CYS A 65 -15.08 36.04 -43.16
N PRO A 66 -15.66 37.25 -43.01
CA PRO A 66 -14.93 38.50 -43.21
C PRO A 66 -13.76 38.60 -42.22
N PRO A 67 -12.66 39.27 -42.60
CA PRO A 67 -11.51 39.41 -41.72
C PRO A 67 -11.90 40.19 -40.45
N PRO A 68 -11.47 39.75 -39.26
CA PRO A 68 -11.69 40.50 -38.03
C PRO A 68 -10.90 41.82 -38.06
N PRO A 69 -11.43 42.90 -37.44
CA PRO A 69 -10.70 44.15 -37.33
C PRO A 69 -9.42 43.95 -36.52
N ALA A 70 -8.35 44.65 -36.93
CA ALA A 70 -7.05 44.58 -36.28
C ALA A 70 -7.15 45.02 -34.81
N CYS A 71 -7.12 44.06 -33.89
CA CYS A 71 -6.91 44.33 -32.47
C CYS A 71 -5.41 44.52 -32.22
N ASN A 72 -4.99 45.78 -32.08
CA ASN A 72 -3.78 46.10 -31.34
C ASN A 72 -4.05 45.94 -29.83
N THR A 73 -2.98 45.79 -29.05
CA THR A 73 -2.89 45.81 -27.58
C THR A 73 -3.32 44.54 -26.80
N SER A 74 -2.28 43.76 -26.46
CA SER A 74 -2.08 43.03 -25.19
C SER A 74 -3.28 42.30 -24.57
N CYS A 75 -3.43 41.01 -24.89
CA CYS A 75 -4.07 40.08 -23.96
C CYS A 75 -3.20 39.93 -22.70
N PRO A 76 -3.74 40.09 -21.48
CA PRO A 76 -3.02 39.70 -20.27
C PRO A 76 -2.78 38.19 -20.33
N THR A 77 -1.50 37.80 -20.25
CA THR A 77 -1.09 36.41 -20.12
C THR A 77 -1.80 35.81 -18.90
N PRO A 78 -2.48 34.66 -19.01
CA PRO A 78 -2.98 33.97 -17.83
C PRO A 78 -1.78 33.73 -16.88
N PRO A 79 -1.96 33.91 -15.56
CA PRO A 79 -0.89 33.69 -14.61
C PRO A 79 -0.37 32.26 -14.81
N PRO A 80 0.95 32.03 -14.68
CA PRO A 80 1.51 30.69 -14.78
C PRO A 80 0.73 29.79 -13.84
N THR A 81 0.09 28.75 -14.38
CA THR A 81 -0.55 27.70 -13.62
C THR A 81 0.53 27.02 -12.80
N THR A 82 0.73 27.48 -11.57
CA THR A 82 1.51 26.77 -10.57
C THR A 82 0.91 25.36 -10.50
N PRO A 83 1.68 24.30 -10.82
CA PRO A 83 1.24 22.95 -10.53
C PRO A 83 0.87 22.92 -9.05
N CYS A 84 -0.37 22.55 -8.73
CA CYS A 84 -0.80 22.41 -7.35
C CYS A 84 0.23 21.51 -6.67
N GLY A 85 1.08 22.08 -5.82
CA GLY A 85 2.15 21.33 -5.17
C GLY A 85 1.51 20.14 -4.47
N LYS A 86 2.03 18.94 -4.71
CA LYS A 86 1.62 17.76 -3.94
C LYS A 86 1.64 18.17 -2.47
N PRO A 87 0.53 18.03 -1.71
CA PRO A 87 0.50 18.42 -0.31
C PRO A 87 1.72 17.83 0.40
N THR A 88 2.49 18.66 1.08
CA THR A 88 3.66 18.22 1.84
C THR A 88 3.16 17.47 3.06
N CYS A 89 2.95 16.17 2.90
CA CYS A 89 2.58 15.28 3.99
C CYS A 89 3.73 15.26 5.00
N SER A 90 3.56 15.85 6.18
CA SER A 90 4.63 15.94 7.19
C SER A 90 4.27 15.27 8.52
N ASN A 91 3.02 14.85 8.69
CA ASN A 91 2.59 14.19 9.91
C ASN A 91 2.91 12.70 9.86
N ILE A 92 3.68 12.23 10.85
CA ILE A 92 4.12 10.84 10.97
C ILE A 92 3.59 10.27 12.27
N ILE A 93 2.94 9.12 12.18
CA ILE A 93 2.51 8.29 13.31
C ILE A 93 3.50 7.13 13.40
N LYS A 94 4.21 7.04 14.54
CA LYS A 94 5.07 5.89 14.85
C LYS A 94 4.26 4.82 15.58
N PRO A 95 4.64 3.54 15.48
CA PRO A 95 4.02 2.50 16.28
C PRO A 95 4.19 2.82 17.78
N THR A 96 3.11 2.78 18.54
CA THR A 96 3.15 2.94 20.00
C THR A 96 3.63 1.66 20.68
N VAL A 97 3.44 0.52 20.03
CA VAL A 97 3.99 -0.77 20.45
C VAL A 97 4.55 -1.52 19.24
N THR A 98 5.75 -2.07 19.42
CA THR A 98 6.35 -3.07 18.51
C THR A 98 6.53 -4.37 19.28
N SER A 99 6.04 -5.48 18.76
CA SER A 99 6.14 -6.80 19.39
C SER A 99 6.64 -7.83 18.40
N LEU A 100 7.19 -8.94 18.89
CA LEU A 100 7.59 -10.07 18.06
C LEU A 100 6.62 -11.22 18.23
N TYR A 101 6.26 -11.86 17.11
CA TYR A 101 5.43 -13.05 17.08
C TYR A 101 6.23 -14.22 16.51
N GLU A 102 6.30 -15.30 17.28
CA GLU A 102 6.95 -16.56 16.88
C GLU A 102 5.90 -17.45 16.20
N VAL A 103 6.06 -17.69 14.91
CA VAL A 103 5.01 -18.30 14.08
C VAL A 103 4.72 -19.76 14.47
N TRP A 104 5.71 -20.51 14.96
CA TRP A 104 5.54 -21.94 15.27
C TRP A 104 4.87 -22.17 16.62
N THR A 105 5.20 -21.35 17.61
CA THR A 105 4.70 -21.47 18.98
C THR A 105 3.46 -20.60 19.21
N GLY A 106 3.30 -19.57 18.38
CA GLY A 106 2.37 -18.48 18.60
C GLY A 106 2.78 -17.58 19.76
N ALA A 107 3.99 -17.69 20.30
CA ALA A 107 4.42 -16.85 21.40
C ALA A 107 4.51 -15.38 20.97
N VAL A 108 4.06 -14.47 21.83
CA VAL A 108 4.23 -13.03 21.66
C VAL A 108 5.21 -12.52 22.69
N ARG A 109 6.28 -11.89 22.21
CA ARG A 109 7.15 -11.03 23.01
C ARG A 109 6.68 -9.60 22.80
N HIS A 110 5.95 -9.09 23.77
CA HIS A 110 5.27 -7.81 23.69
C HIS A 110 6.21 -6.63 24.01
N ASN A 111 6.01 -5.53 23.29
CA ASN A 111 6.70 -4.25 23.50
C ASN A 111 8.24 -4.38 23.56
N THR A 112 8.83 -4.91 22.49
CA THR A 112 10.25 -5.18 22.38
C THR A 112 11.02 -3.96 21.88
N ALA A 113 12.28 -3.82 22.32
CA ALA A 113 13.18 -2.74 21.87
C ALA A 113 13.57 -2.84 20.39
N ASN A 114 13.39 -4.02 19.79
CA ASN A 114 13.67 -4.27 18.39
C ASN A 114 12.42 -4.79 17.67
N GLY A 115 12.27 -4.37 16.42
CA GLY A 115 11.45 -5.08 15.45
C GLY A 115 12.31 -6.10 14.70
N LYS A 116 11.70 -7.21 14.28
CA LYS A 116 12.37 -8.29 13.57
C LYS A 116 11.42 -9.01 12.62
N VAL A 117 11.84 -9.14 11.38
CA VAL A 117 11.27 -10.06 10.39
C VAL A 117 12.34 -11.09 10.09
N PHE A 118 12.03 -12.36 10.31
CA PHE A 118 13.01 -13.43 10.19
C PHE A 118 12.41 -14.74 9.71
N LYS A 119 13.11 -15.35 8.75
CA LYS A 119 12.86 -16.68 8.20
C LYS A 119 14.19 -17.32 7.87
N ASP A 120 14.35 -18.60 8.18
CA ASP A 120 15.54 -19.38 7.79
C ASP A 120 15.20 -20.83 7.40
N GLY A 121 13.92 -21.21 7.46
CA GLY A 121 13.42 -22.56 7.22
C GLY A 121 13.86 -23.62 8.24
N LYS A 122 14.53 -23.23 9.33
CA LYS A 122 15.15 -24.13 10.31
C LYS A 122 14.72 -23.84 11.74
N THR A 123 14.48 -22.58 12.06
CA THR A 123 14.02 -22.10 13.35
C THR A 123 12.70 -21.36 13.17
N THR A 124 12.05 -21.01 14.28
CA THR A 124 10.74 -20.37 14.19
C THR A 124 10.84 -19.04 13.44
N ASP A 125 9.97 -18.87 12.46
CA ASP A 125 9.83 -17.58 11.79
C ASP A 125 9.42 -16.54 12.84
N ILE A 126 9.98 -15.34 12.72
CA ILE A 126 9.59 -14.20 13.54
C ILE A 126 8.96 -13.16 12.63
N THR A 127 7.77 -12.71 13.03
CA THR A 127 7.12 -11.55 12.42
C THR A 127 7.05 -10.41 13.44
N THR A 128 6.86 -9.20 12.94
CA THR A 128 6.71 -8.02 13.80
C THR A 128 5.26 -7.59 13.83
N LEU A 129 4.68 -7.53 15.03
CA LEU A 129 3.37 -6.93 15.29
C LEU A 129 3.55 -5.45 15.65
N LEU A 130 2.72 -4.61 15.06
CA LEU A 130 2.74 -3.16 15.21
C LEU A 130 1.40 -2.70 15.77
N THR A 131 1.43 -1.71 16.66
CA THR A 131 0.23 -1.00 17.12
C THR A 131 0.36 0.47 16.79
N PHE A 132 -0.64 1.04 16.13
CA PHE A 132 -0.70 2.45 15.76
C PHE A 132 -1.91 3.11 16.39
N ASP A 133 -1.70 4.25 17.02
CA ASP A 133 -2.76 5.11 17.52
C ASP A 133 -2.95 6.28 16.55
N PHE A 134 -4.08 6.27 15.83
CA PHE A 134 -4.39 7.32 14.86
C PHE A 134 -5.01 8.51 15.59
N PRO A 135 -4.38 9.69 15.52
CA PRO A 135 -4.85 10.80 16.31
C PRO A 135 -6.10 11.43 15.67
N PRO A 136 -7.01 12.05 16.44
CA PRO A 136 -8.28 12.57 15.92
C PRO A 136 -8.13 13.56 14.76
N GLU A 137 -7.04 14.34 14.70
CA GLU A 137 -6.72 15.29 13.64
C GLU A 137 -6.45 14.64 12.28
N SER A 138 -6.26 13.31 12.23
CA SER A 138 -6.19 12.56 10.98
C SER A 138 -7.56 12.36 10.32
N ALA A 139 -8.65 12.87 10.90
CA ALA A 139 -10.00 12.72 10.34
C ALA A 139 -10.11 13.33 8.94
N GLY A 140 -10.64 12.55 7.99
CA GLY A 140 -10.80 12.97 6.59
C GLY A 140 -9.49 13.03 5.81
N LYS A 141 -8.39 12.52 6.37
CA LYS A 141 -7.06 12.49 5.75
C LYS A 141 -6.80 11.15 5.07
N THR A 142 -5.86 11.15 4.14
CA THR A 142 -5.27 9.97 3.52
C THR A 142 -3.99 9.58 4.24
N CYS A 143 -3.95 8.34 4.68
CA CYS A 143 -2.83 7.71 5.34
C CYS A 143 -2.08 6.80 4.36
N SER A 144 -0.79 6.59 4.61
CA SER A 144 0.08 5.69 3.83
C SER A 144 1.08 5.02 4.77
N PHE A 145 1.35 3.73 4.54
CA PHE A 145 2.33 2.96 5.29
C PHE A 145 3.73 3.19 4.71
N HIS A 146 4.71 3.37 5.60
CA HIS A 146 6.12 3.54 5.27
C HIS A 146 6.97 2.67 6.18
N PHE A 147 8.15 2.30 5.70
CA PHE A 147 9.16 1.61 6.48
C PHE A 147 10.52 2.18 6.13
N ASP A 148 11.30 2.64 7.11
CA ASP A 148 12.57 3.32 6.86
C ASP A 148 13.62 2.94 7.91
N LEU A 149 14.80 2.54 7.45
CA LEU A 149 15.94 2.14 8.28
C LEU A 149 17.04 3.20 8.39
N ALA A 150 16.86 4.39 7.82
CA ALA A 150 17.87 5.46 7.79
C ALA A 150 18.33 5.91 9.19
N SER A 151 17.40 5.93 10.16
CA SER A 151 17.66 6.39 11.53
C SER A 151 18.33 5.34 12.43
N ASP A 152 18.61 4.13 11.93
CA ASP A 152 19.23 3.04 12.68
C ASP A 152 20.46 2.49 11.96
N ALA A 153 21.63 3.00 12.33
CA ALA A 153 22.91 2.53 11.81
C ALA A 153 23.23 1.07 12.21
N SER A 154 22.54 0.52 13.21
CA SER A 154 22.70 -0.87 13.66
C SER A 154 21.76 -1.85 12.95
N ALA A 155 20.87 -1.35 12.08
CA ALA A 155 19.91 -2.18 11.37
C ALA A 155 20.60 -3.26 10.53
N LYS A 156 20.06 -4.48 10.61
CA LYS A 156 20.58 -5.66 9.93
C LYS A 156 19.59 -6.10 8.89
N VAL A 157 20.07 -6.27 7.65
CA VAL A 157 19.30 -6.85 6.55
C VAL A 157 20.12 -7.91 5.81
N SER A 158 19.52 -9.06 5.49
CA SER A 158 20.08 -10.11 4.63
C SER A 158 18.97 -11.05 4.12
N GLY A 159 19.22 -11.82 3.07
CA GLY A 159 18.21 -12.71 2.47
C GLY A 159 17.46 -12.03 1.34
N THR A 160 16.15 -12.30 1.22
CA THR A 160 15.29 -11.65 0.21
C THR A 160 15.03 -10.19 0.49
N ILE A 161 15.21 -9.74 1.73
CA ILE A 161 14.97 -8.38 2.25
C ILE A 161 13.58 -7.85 1.93
N GLN A 162 12.62 -8.75 1.77
CA GLN A 162 11.25 -8.45 1.39
C GLN A 162 10.28 -8.89 2.47
N PHE A 163 9.30 -8.04 2.74
CA PHE A 163 8.25 -8.33 3.69
C PHE A 163 6.88 -7.92 3.15
N ASP A 164 5.87 -8.68 3.51
CA ASP A 164 4.47 -8.35 3.32
C ASP A 164 3.95 -7.54 4.51
N VAL A 165 3.11 -6.56 4.21
CA VAL A 165 2.43 -5.72 5.19
C VAL A 165 0.98 -6.17 5.30
N PHE A 166 0.56 -6.53 6.51
CA PHE A 166 -0.82 -6.90 6.80
C PHE A 166 -1.44 -5.94 7.83
N THR A 167 -2.75 -5.71 7.74
CA THR A 167 -3.51 -5.27 8.93
C THR A 167 -3.71 -6.45 9.88
N SER A 168 -4.02 -6.14 11.14
CA SER A 168 -4.42 -7.14 12.13
C SER A 168 -5.82 -6.87 12.70
N LEU A 169 -6.60 -7.92 12.93
CA LEU A 169 -7.95 -7.85 13.54
C LEU A 169 -7.93 -7.25 14.95
N ALA A 170 -6.83 -7.44 15.69
CA ALA A 170 -6.57 -6.74 16.93
C ALA A 170 -5.05 -6.59 17.19
N PRO A 171 -4.62 -5.53 17.91
CA PRO A 171 -3.26 -5.40 18.41
C PRO A 171 -2.90 -6.48 19.43
N ALA A 172 -1.60 -6.79 19.56
CA ALA A 172 -1.11 -7.58 20.68
C ALA A 172 -1.18 -6.77 21.98
N THR A 173 -1.74 -7.35 23.05
CA THR A 173 -1.97 -6.66 24.33
C THR A 173 -1.03 -7.09 25.46
N GLY A 174 -0.23 -8.13 25.26
CA GLY A 174 0.69 -8.62 26.28
C GLY A 174 1.52 -9.82 25.83
N ASN A 175 2.44 -10.25 26.69
CA ASN A 175 3.26 -11.44 26.46
C ASN A 175 2.41 -12.71 26.50
N THR A 176 2.69 -13.66 25.62
CA THR A 176 2.05 -14.98 25.63
C THR A 176 3.08 -16.08 25.34
N SER A 177 2.96 -17.23 26.00
CA SER A 177 3.82 -18.41 25.76
C SER A 177 3.23 -19.38 24.74
N SER A 178 1.92 -19.32 24.55
CA SER A 178 1.14 -20.05 23.57
C SER A 178 -0.10 -19.20 23.27
N TRP A 179 -0.63 -19.32 22.05
CA TRP A 179 -1.65 -18.41 21.55
C TRP A 179 -3.02 -19.08 21.51
N PRO A 180 -4.12 -18.43 21.94
CA PRO A 180 -5.45 -18.81 21.48
C PRO A 180 -5.83 -18.06 20.18
N SER A 181 -5.92 -18.79 19.04
CA SER A 181 -6.46 -18.44 17.67
C SER A 181 -5.65 -17.66 16.59
N GLY A 182 -4.42 -18.08 16.21
CA GLY A 182 -3.73 -17.64 14.98
C GLY A 182 -3.22 -16.19 14.93
N ASN A 183 -2.21 -15.90 14.09
CA ASN A 183 -1.90 -14.49 13.82
C ASN A 183 -3.20 -13.80 13.37
N LEU A 184 -3.49 -12.64 13.94
CA LEU A 184 -4.73 -11.93 13.63
C LEU A 184 -4.61 -11.20 12.28
N ARG A 185 -3.86 -11.71 11.30
CA ARG A 185 -3.75 -11.05 9.99
C ARG A 185 -5.12 -10.97 9.35
N ASP A 186 -5.37 -9.83 8.73
CA ASP A 186 -6.61 -9.54 8.03
C ASP A 186 -6.33 -9.24 6.56
N GLN A 187 -6.04 -7.97 6.23
CA GLN A 187 -5.86 -7.55 4.84
C GLN A 187 -4.39 -7.43 4.46
N HIS A 188 -4.01 -8.01 3.32
CA HIS A 188 -2.69 -7.80 2.71
C HIS A 188 -2.64 -6.41 2.06
N LEU A 189 -1.87 -5.51 2.66
CA LEU A 189 -1.74 -4.13 2.21
C LEU A 189 -0.75 -3.96 1.06
N GLY A 190 0.19 -4.90 0.93
CA GLY A 190 1.16 -4.95 -0.15
C GLY A 190 2.49 -5.55 0.30
N ARG A 191 3.49 -5.48 -0.59
CA ARG A 191 4.84 -5.98 -0.36
C ARG A 191 5.86 -4.86 -0.50
N MET A 192 6.85 -4.87 0.38
CA MET A 192 7.96 -3.92 0.35
C MET A 192 9.31 -4.63 0.34
N THR A 193 10.32 -3.98 -0.24
CA THR A 193 11.73 -4.35 -0.13
C THR A 193 12.42 -3.38 0.81
N ALA A 194 12.94 -3.86 1.93
CA ALA A 194 13.69 -3.05 2.88
C ALA A 194 15.01 -2.57 2.26
N GLN A 195 15.47 -1.38 2.67
CA GLN A 195 16.77 -0.85 2.28
C GLN A 195 17.56 -0.50 3.54
N ARG A 196 18.76 -1.08 3.70
CA ARG A 196 19.63 -0.69 4.83
C ARG A 196 19.97 0.80 4.71
N GLY A 197 19.76 1.54 5.79
CA GLY A 197 20.04 2.98 5.83
C GLY A 197 19.10 3.83 4.98
N GLY A 198 17.91 3.32 4.61
CA GLY A 198 16.96 4.09 3.81
C GLY A 198 15.53 3.57 3.86
N ALA A 199 14.67 4.25 3.11
CA ALA A 199 13.26 3.91 2.95
C ALA A 199 13.09 2.63 2.11
N ALA A 200 12.18 1.77 2.53
CA ALA A 200 11.74 0.62 1.77
C ALA A 200 10.93 1.03 0.54
N THR A 201 10.97 0.20 -0.50
CA THR A 201 10.24 0.44 -1.75
C THR A 201 9.11 -0.58 -1.93
N TRP A 202 7.97 -0.11 -2.44
CA TRP A 202 6.86 -1.00 -2.77
C TRP A 202 7.19 -1.88 -3.99
N VAL A 203 6.85 -3.16 -3.91
CA VAL A 203 7.04 -4.12 -5.00
C VAL A 203 5.79 -4.14 -5.88
N SER A 204 5.96 -4.00 -7.19
CA SER A 204 4.87 -4.06 -8.16
C SER A 204 4.23 -5.46 -8.23
N GLY A 205 2.95 -5.53 -8.58
CA GLY A 205 2.22 -6.80 -8.72
C GLY A 205 1.58 -7.32 -7.42
N PHE A 206 1.69 -6.57 -6.34
CA PHE A 206 1.01 -6.81 -5.06
C PHE A 206 -0.08 -5.76 -4.82
N PRO A 207 -1.00 -5.97 -3.85
CA PRO A 207 -1.93 -4.94 -3.45
C PRO A 207 -1.22 -3.62 -3.13
N ALA A 208 -1.85 -2.51 -3.49
CA ALA A 208 -1.34 -1.16 -3.24
C ALA A 208 -2.12 -0.43 -2.13
N LEU A 209 -2.88 -1.17 -1.31
CA LEU A 209 -3.75 -0.60 -0.26
C LEU A 209 -2.93 0.12 0.82
N GLY A 210 -1.70 -0.31 1.08
CA GLY A 210 -0.80 0.36 2.02
C GLY A 210 -0.24 1.68 1.49
N GLN A 211 -0.31 1.94 0.19
CA GLN A 211 0.22 3.18 -0.42
C GLN A 211 -0.72 4.38 -0.19
N GLY A 212 -2.00 4.13 0.10
CA GLY A 212 -3.00 5.16 0.34
C GLY A 212 -4.31 4.56 0.84
N PHE A 213 -4.77 5.00 2.01
CA PHE A 213 -6.02 4.56 2.61
C PHE A 213 -6.63 5.68 3.47
N PRO A 214 -7.96 5.72 3.69
CA PRO A 214 -8.55 6.68 4.61
C PRO A 214 -8.02 6.49 6.03
N CYS A 215 -7.57 7.57 6.68
CA CYS A 215 -7.10 7.49 8.04
C CYS A 215 -8.24 7.12 9.00
N PRO A 216 -8.11 6.06 9.81
CA PRO A 216 -9.10 5.69 10.81
C PRO A 216 -8.93 6.54 12.08
N ALA A 217 -9.21 7.84 11.99
CA ALA A 217 -8.96 8.80 13.05
C ALA A 217 -9.59 8.42 14.40
N GLY A 218 -8.83 8.63 15.48
CA GLY A 218 -9.25 8.34 16.85
C GLY A 218 -9.29 6.84 17.20
N LYS A 219 -8.73 5.96 16.35
CA LYS A 219 -8.73 4.52 16.56
C LYS A 219 -7.32 3.95 16.71
N THR A 220 -7.23 2.84 17.41
CA THR A 220 -6.03 2.01 17.50
C THR A 220 -6.13 0.86 16.51
N TYR A 221 -5.09 0.64 15.71
CA TYR A 221 -5.02 -0.46 14.74
C TYR A 221 -3.76 -1.29 14.91
N GLY A 222 -3.91 -2.59 14.71
CA GLY A 222 -2.81 -3.54 14.61
C GLY A 222 -2.34 -3.71 13.17
N GLY A 223 -1.06 -4.00 13.00
CA GLY A 223 -0.50 -4.47 11.74
C GLY A 223 0.58 -5.53 11.96
N GLU A 224 0.96 -6.23 10.90
CA GLU A 224 2.01 -7.24 10.95
C GLU A 224 2.93 -7.16 9.73
N LEU A 225 4.23 -7.29 9.97
CA LEU A 225 5.27 -7.42 8.94
C LEU A 225 5.77 -8.86 8.88
N VAL A 226 5.68 -9.46 7.69
CA VAL A 226 5.91 -10.90 7.48
C VAL A 226 6.98 -11.10 6.41
N GLY A 227 8.03 -11.85 6.72
CA GLY A 227 9.11 -12.11 5.77
C GLY A 227 8.64 -12.91 4.56
N VAL A 228 9.26 -12.67 3.41
CA VAL A 228 8.90 -13.29 2.13
C VAL A 228 10.01 -14.22 1.65
N GLY A 229 9.62 -15.38 1.12
CA GLY A 229 10.55 -16.41 0.63
C GLY A 229 11.05 -17.30 1.76
N ASP A 230 12.14 -18.03 1.51
CA ASP A 230 12.62 -19.08 2.42
C ASP A 230 13.62 -18.57 3.47
N ALA A 231 14.34 -17.48 3.16
CA ALA A 231 15.32 -16.88 4.04
C ALA A 231 15.26 -15.35 3.99
N ASP A 232 14.95 -14.74 5.12
CA ASP A 232 14.93 -13.29 5.27
C ASP A 232 15.33 -12.90 6.69
N PHE A 233 16.06 -11.80 6.83
CA PHE A 233 16.43 -11.24 8.13
C PHE A 233 16.42 -9.74 8.01
N ILE A 234 15.51 -9.08 8.72
CA ILE A 234 15.42 -7.63 8.85
C ILE A 234 15.23 -7.35 10.34
N GLU A 235 16.18 -6.68 10.98
CA GLU A 235 16.13 -6.31 12.41
C GLU A 235 16.51 -4.84 12.58
N TRP A 236 15.78 -4.12 13.41
CA TRP A 236 15.95 -2.68 13.64
C TRP A 236 15.57 -2.29 15.08
N LEU A 237 15.97 -1.08 15.50
CA LEU A 237 15.54 -0.44 16.74
C LEU A 237 14.11 0.09 16.61
N ALA A 238 13.20 -0.43 17.42
CA ALA A 238 11.79 -0.03 17.43
C ALA A 238 11.62 1.42 17.92
N GLY A 239 10.79 2.20 17.23
CA GLY A 239 10.52 3.62 17.55
C GLY A 239 11.26 4.58 16.61
N PRO A 240 12.59 4.74 16.73
CA PRO A 240 13.36 5.62 15.84
C PRO A 240 13.35 5.20 14.37
N SER A 241 13.22 3.89 14.12
CA SER A 241 13.37 3.25 12.81
C SER A 241 12.24 2.25 12.55
N GLY A 242 12.10 1.83 11.29
CA GLY A 242 11.12 0.87 10.82
C GLY A 242 9.79 1.49 10.42
N ALA A 243 8.69 0.86 10.82
CA ALA A 243 7.36 1.18 10.33
C ALA A 243 6.86 2.56 10.79
N SER A 244 6.03 3.20 9.96
CA SER A 244 5.30 4.41 10.29
C SER A 244 4.10 4.61 9.38
N ILE A 245 3.14 5.41 9.81
CA ILE A 245 2.06 5.91 8.95
C ILE A 245 2.25 7.39 8.70
N GLN A 246 2.22 7.82 7.45
CA GLN A 246 2.25 9.22 7.06
C GLN A 246 0.86 9.65 6.60
N TRP A 247 0.41 10.84 6.98
CA TRP A 247 -0.90 11.35 6.57
C TRP A 247 -0.92 12.80 6.08
N CYS A 248 -1.88 13.06 5.19
CA CYS A 248 -2.20 14.34 4.55
C CYS A 248 -3.67 14.35 4.11
#